data_AF-A0A7S3YSC9-F1
#
_entry.id   AF-A0A7S3YSC9-F1
#
_cell.length_a   1.000
_cell.length_b   1.000
_cell.length_c   1.000
_cell.angle_alpha   90.00
_cell.angle_beta   90.00
_cell.angle_gamma   90.00
#
_symmetry.space_group_name_H-M   'P 1'
#
loop_
_entity.id
_entity.type
_entity.pdbx_description
1 polymer ?
#
loop_
_entity_poly.entity_id
_entity_poly.type
_entity_poly.pdbx_seq_one_letter_code
_entity_poly.pdbx_strand_id
1 'polypeptide(L)'
;MSEKDTAHSGFSRSAKALLIQHEELLARLSLDGYKVTLTGHSLGAGTVAIMATQLHGPLPFLEAVCFATPGCMTEGLAKKCSPYVTSVVFDDDFIPRCGTHTLLGLHNELVDVENRLPLLVSGYIAERIRAQKFSKELEDWILEKLDQRTDDKTAEKPSMPPAELPDPYTHLYPAGKIVYLYRNKAEDGVVRTEAVYANNTFFDHIEVSPSMVTDHLLAFYIAGLGSASSGKPYSEPW
;
A
#
# COMPACT_ATOMS: atom_id res chain seq x y z
N MET A 1 11.27 -5.15 -25.75
CA MET A 1 9.79 -5.12 -25.89
C MET A 1 9.28 -4.28 -24.72
N SER A 2 8.55 -3.17 -24.93
CA SER A 2 8.03 -2.44 -23.76
C SER A 2 7.05 -3.35 -23.03
N GLU A 3 7.14 -3.38 -21.70
CA GLU A 3 6.19 -4.11 -20.87
C GLU A 3 4.76 -3.61 -21.17
N LYS A 4 3.81 -4.54 -21.28
CA LYS A 4 2.41 -4.21 -21.55
C LYS A 4 1.79 -3.66 -20.28
N ASP A 5 1.10 -2.53 -20.35
CA ASP A 5 0.36 -1.99 -19.21
C ASP A 5 -0.71 -2.99 -18.76
N THR A 6 -0.60 -3.48 -17.52
CA THR A 6 -1.57 -4.39 -16.93
C THR A 6 -1.86 -4.02 -15.49
N ALA A 7 -2.98 -4.52 -14.97
CA ALA A 7 -3.42 -4.25 -13.61
C ALA A 7 -4.00 -5.51 -12.96
N HIS A 8 -3.96 -5.56 -11.64
CA HIS A 8 -4.38 -6.72 -10.86
C HIS A 8 -5.86 -7.04 -11.10
N SER A 9 -6.13 -8.26 -11.56
CA SER A 9 -7.45 -8.68 -12.05
C SER A 9 -8.58 -8.52 -11.01
N GLY A 10 -8.30 -8.77 -9.72
CA GLY A 10 -9.29 -8.62 -8.64
C GLY A 10 -9.72 -7.18 -8.41
N PHE A 11 -8.78 -6.23 -8.48
CA PHE A 11 -9.08 -4.80 -8.35
C PHE A 11 -9.79 -4.30 -9.61
N SER A 12 -9.38 -4.76 -10.81
CA SER A 12 -10.06 -4.43 -12.08
C SER A 12 -11.52 -4.89 -12.10
N ARG A 13 -11.82 -6.09 -11.60
CA ARG A 13 -13.21 -6.58 -11.47
C ARG A 13 -14.04 -5.72 -10.52
N SER A 14 -13.47 -5.36 -9.37
CA SER A 14 -14.14 -4.54 -8.36
C SER A 14 -14.40 -3.12 -8.89
N ALA A 15 -13.41 -2.53 -9.57
CA ALA A 15 -13.53 -1.21 -10.19
C ALA A 15 -14.64 -1.21 -11.24
N LYS A 16 -14.67 -2.23 -12.11
CA LYS A 16 -15.72 -2.38 -13.13
C LYS A 16 -17.11 -2.50 -12.51
N ALA A 17 -17.27 -3.24 -11.42
CA ALA A 17 -18.55 -3.37 -10.73
C ALA A 17 -19.04 -2.02 -10.18
N LEU A 18 -18.15 -1.25 -9.53
CA LEU A 18 -18.47 0.09 -9.03
C LEU A 18 -18.79 1.08 -10.15
N LEU A 19 -18.07 1.00 -11.27
CA LEU A 19 -18.33 1.85 -12.44
C LEU A 19 -19.72 1.60 -13.02
N ILE A 20 -20.11 0.34 -13.19
CA ILE A 20 -21.45 -0.02 -13.68
C ILE A 20 -22.52 0.45 -12.69
N GLN A 21 -22.27 0.31 -11.39
CA GLN A 21 -23.24 0.71 -10.36
C GLN A 21 -23.45 2.24 -10.29
N HIS A 22 -22.42 3.03 -10.62
CA HIS A 22 -22.42 4.47 -10.41
C HIS A 22 -22.29 5.29 -11.70
N GLU A 23 -22.45 4.67 -12.88
CA GLU A 23 -22.27 5.31 -14.19
C GLU A 23 -23.10 6.59 -14.34
N GLU A 24 -24.40 6.52 -14.04
CA GLU A 24 -25.32 7.67 -14.17
C GLU A 24 -24.93 8.83 -13.25
N LEU A 25 -24.55 8.52 -12.00
CA LEU A 25 -24.12 9.52 -11.04
C LEU A 25 -22.83 10.22 -11.50
N LEU A 26 -21.85 9.45 -11.95
CA LEU A 26 -20.56 9.98 -12.42
C LEU A 26 -20.74 10.84 -13.68
N ALA A 27 -21.60 10.41 -14.61
CA ALA A 27 -21.94 11.18 -15.80
C ALA A 27 -22.58 12.52 -15.44
N ARG A 28 -23.55 12.52 -14.49
CA ARG A 28 -24.18 13.74 -14.01
C ARG A 28 -23.20 14.69 -13.34
N LEU A 29 -22.34 14.18 -12.45
CA LEU A 29 -21.30 14.99 -11.80
C LEU A 29 -20.34 15.63 -12.82
N SER A 30 -20.00 14.90 -13.88
CA SER A 30 -19.19 15.43 -14.99
C SER A 30 -19.89 16.57 -15.72
N LEU A 31 -21.16 16.38 -16.09
CA LEU A 31 -21.97 17.37 -16.81
C LEU A 31 -22.18 18.65 -15.99
N ASP A 32 -22.39 18.48 -14.68
CA ASP A 32 -22.56 19.60 -13.75
C ASP A 32 -21.22 20.31 -13.43
N GLY A 33 -20.09 19.81 -13.97
CA GLY A 33 -18.76 20.43 -13.84
C GLY A 33 -18.08 20.21 -12.49
N TYR A 34 -18.49 19.19 -11.73
CA TYR A 34 -17.88 18.89 -10.44
C TYR A 34 -16.49 18.28 -10.59
N LYS A 35 -15.61 18.64 -9.65
CA LYS A 35 -14.39 17.86 -9.37
C LYS A 35 -14.76 16.59 -8.61
N VAL A 36 -14.40 15.44 -9.15
CA VAL A 36 -14.63 14.13 -8.54
C VAL A 36 -13.33 13.65 -7.90
N THR A 37 -13.35 13.45 -6.59
CA THR A 37 -12.23 12.86 -5.84
C THR A 37 -12.60 11.44 -5.41
N LEU A 38 -11.86 10.46 -5.91
CA LEU A 38 -11.95 9.08 -5.47
C LEU A 38 -11.02 8.86 -4.29
N THR A 39 -11.45 8.06 -3.33
CA THR A 39 -10.59 7.65 -2.23
C THR A 39 -10.90 6.24 -1.79
N GLY A 40 -9.91 5.59 -1.19
CA GLY A 40 -10.03 4.26 -0.65
C GLY A 40 -8.81 3.92 0.18
N HIS A 41 -8.96 2.91 1.03
CA HIS A 41 -7.89 2.35 1.85
C HIS A 41 -7.71 0.87 1.48
N SER A 42 -6.46 0.39 1.45
CA SER A 42 -6.14 -1.03 1.23
C SER A 42 -6.75 -1.59 -0.06
N LEU A 43 -7.63 -2.60 0.04
CA LEU A 43 -8.42 -3.12 -1.09
C LEU A 43 -9.17 -2.02 -1.86
N GLY A 44 -9.77 -1.07 -1.13
CA GLY A 44 -10.46 0.07 -1.71
C GLY A 44 -9.51 0.98 -2.48
N ALA A 45 -8.31 1.21 -1.96
CA ALA A 45 -7.27 2.01 -2.61
C ALA A 45 -6.84 1.45 -3.96
N GLY A 46 -6.53 0.15 -4.02
CA GLY A 46 -6.20 -0.53 -5.29
C GLY A 46 -7.36 -0.51 -6.29
N THR A 47 -8.59 -0.64 -5.79
CA THR A 47 -9.80 -0.59 -6.61
C THR A 47 -10.01 0.79 -7.22
N VAL A 48 -9.98 1.86 -6.41
CA VAL A 48 -10.21 3.22 -6.91
C VAL A 48 -9.04 3.73 -7.76
N ALA A 49 -7.81 3.26 -7.53
CA ALA A 49 -6.68 3.57 -8.39
C ALA A 49 -6.90 3.07 -9.83
N ILE A 50 -7.38 1.83 -10.00
CA ILE A 50 -7.72 1.27 -11.32
C ILE A 50 -9.01 1.87 -11.87
N MET A 51 -9.98 2.21 -11.02
CA MET A 51 -11.17 2.94 -11.44
C MET A 51 -10.80 4.31 -12.00
N ALA A 52 -9.83 5.00 -11.40
CA ALA A 52 -9.35 6.29 -11.84
C ALA A 52 -8.72 6.23 -13.25
N THR A 53 -7.99 5.16 -13.58
CA THR A 53 -7.43 5.00 -14.94
C THR A 53 -8.51 4.79 -16.01
N GLN A 54 -9.67 4.25 -15.63
CA GLN A 54 -10.81 4.08 -16.54
C GLN A 54 -11.68 5.34 -16.67
N LEU A 55 -11.71 6.17 -15.63
CA LEU A 55 -12.46 7.44 -15.60
C LEU A 55 -11.65 8.64 -16.09
N HIS A 56 -10.34 8.48 -16.25
CA HIS A 56 -9.49 9.50 -16.83
C HIS A 56 -9.85 9.71 -18.31
N GLY A 57 -10.27 10.93 -18.65
CA GLY A 57 -10.86 11.27 -19.95
C GLY A 57 -12.34 11.61 -19.83
N PRO A 58 -13.23 10.64 -19.49
CA PRO A 58 -14.65 10.92 -19.23
C PRO A 58 -14.92 11.95 -18.13
N LEU A 59 -14.05 12.00 -17.10
CA LEU A 59 -14.08 12.99 -16.04
C LEU A 59 -12.88 13.95 -16.19
N PRO A 60 -13.10 15.21 -16.61
CA PRO A 60 -12.00 16.16 -16.83
C PRO A 60 -11.34 16.60 -15.52
N PHE A 61 -12.10 16.62 -14.41
CA PHE A 61 -11.63 17.02 -13.08
C PHE A 61 -11.63 15.83 -12.12
N LEU A 62 -10.79 14.84 -12.40
CA LEU A 62 -10.64 13.63 -11.60
C LEU A 62 -9.35 13.65 -10.79
N GLU A 63 -9.45 13.33 -9.51
CA GLU A 63 -8.31 12.98 -8.66
C GLU A 63 -8.62 11.72 -7.85
N ALA A 64 -7.59 10.95 -7.52
CA ALA A 64 -7.68 9.82 -6.61
C ALA A 64 -6.62 9.93 -5.52
N VAL A 65 -7.04 9.81 -4.26
CA VAL A 65 -6.14 9.74 -3.10
C VAL A 65 -6.33 8.41 -2.40
N CYS A 66 -5.30 7.57 -2.47
CA CYS A 66 -5.37 6.15 -2.17
C CYS A 66 -4.46 5.82 -0.98
N PHE A 67 -5.02 5.36 0.14
CA PHE A 67 -4.26 5.05 1.36
C PHE A 67 -3.87 3.58 1.41
N ALA A 68 -2.64 3.26 1.82
CA ALA A 68 -2.17 1.89 1.88
C ALA A 68 -2.39 1.14 0.57
N THR A 69 -2.00 1.76 -0.56
CA THR A 69 -2.30 1.22 -1.88
C THR A 69 -1.42 -0.01 -2.15
N PRO A 70 -1.99 -1.21 -2.35
CA PRO A 70 -1.18 -2.38 -2.70
C PRO A 70 -0.59 -2.25 -4.11
N GLY A 71 0.42 -3.09 -4.41
CA GLY A 71 0.86 -3.34 -5.77
C GLY A 71 -0.31 -3.74 -6.67
N CYS A 72 -0.76 -2.84 -7.55
CA CYS A 72 -2.01 -3.02 -8.30
C CYS A 72 -1.88 -2.86 -9.80
N MET A 73 -0.77 -2.33 -10.30
CA MET A 73 -0.53 -2.12 -11.73
C MET A 73 0.96 -2.16 -12.07
N THR A 74 1.29 -2.41 -13.34
CA THR A 74 2.68 -2.37 -13.81
C THR A 74 3.28 -0.98 -13.65
N GLU A 75 4.61 -0.90 -13.61
CA GLU A 75 5.33 0.35 -13.40
C GLU A 75 4.95 1.42 -14.44
N GLY A 76 4.84 1.01 -15.70
CA GLY A 76 4.41 1.89 -16.80
C GLY A 76 3.05 2.53 -16.55
N LEU A 77 2.09 1.76 -16.06
CA LEU A 77 0.74 2.26 -15.76
C LEU A 77 0.72 3.11 -14.48
N ALA A 78 1.49 2.74 -13.45
CA ALA A 78 1.64 3.52 -12.22
C ALA A 78 2.21 4.93 -12.51
N LYS A 79 3.24 5.01 -13.37
CA LYS A 79 3.81 6.29 -13.81
C LYS A 79 2.82 7.10 -14.63
N LYS A 80 2.10 6.48 -15.58
CA LYS A 80 1.10 7.16 -16.43
C LYS A 80 -0.04 7.79 -15.64
N CYS A 81 -0.46 7.19 -14.53
CA CYS A 81 -1.57 7.72 -13.73
C CYS A 81 -1.15 8.73 -12.65
N SER A 82 0.15 9.01 -12.49
CA SER A 82 0.69 9.98 -11.52
C SER A 82 0.11 11.41 -11.59
N PRO A 83 -0.38 11.93 -12.73
CA PRO A 83 -1.02 13.25 -12.77
C PRO A 83 -2.35 13.33 -11.99
N TYR A 84 -3.04 12.22 -11.77
CA TYR A 84 -4.38 12.18 -11.18
C TYR A 84 -4.55 11.13 -10.08
N VAL A 85 -3.58 10.25 -9.83
CA VAL A 85 -3.58 9.28 -8.72
C VAL A 85 -2.42 9.60 -7.78
N THR A 86 -2.73 9.72 -6.49
CA THR A 86 -1.76 9.83 -5.41
C THR A 86 -1.96 8.68 -4.43
N SER A 87 -0.94 7.87 -4.21
CA SER A 87 -0.92 6.84 -3.18
C SER A 87 -0.16 7.34 -1.96
N VAL A 88 -0.78 7.23 -0.79
CA VAL A 88 -0.18 7.54 0.50
C VAL A 88 0.26 6.23 1.15
N VAL A 89 1.49 6.19 1.64
CA VAL A 89 2.07 5.07 2.38
C VAL A 89 2.53 5.58 3.74
N PHE A 90 2.26 4.82 4.81
CA PHE A 90 2.63 5.18 6.17
C PHE A 90 3.62 4.17 6.76
N ASP A 91 4.79 4.66 7.14
CA ASP A 91 5.86 3.99 7.89
C ASP A 91 6.06 2.55 7.45
N ASP A 92 5.90 1.56 8.34
CA ASP A 92 6.15 0.15 8.07
C ASP A 92 4.93 -0.61 7.52
N ASP A 93 3.89 0.08 7.03
CA ASP A 93 2.71 -0.57 6.44
C ASP A 93 3.12 -1.60 5.37
N PHE A 94 2.80 -2.86 5.62
CA PHE A 94 3.19 -3.97 4.77
C PHE A 94 2.40 -4.02 3.44
N ILE A 95 1.20 -3.42 3.35
CA ILE A 95 0.32 -3.59 2.18
C ILE A 95 0.89 -3.02 0.88
N PRO A 96 1.44 -1.79 0.84
CA PRO A 96 2.13 -1.27 -0.35
C PRO A 96 3.33 -2.13 -0.78
N ARG A 97 3.88 -2.90 0.17
CA ARG A 97 5.02 -3.79 0.02
C ARG A 97 4.64 -5.24 -0.32
N CYS A 98 3.34 -5.58 -0.31
CA CYS A 98 2.85 -6.93 -0.60
C CYS A 98 2.74 -7.21 -2.12
N GLY A 99 3.88 -7.30 -2.80
CA GLY A 99 3.97 -7.91 -4.13
C GLY A 99 4.02 -9.44 -4.05
N THR A 100 3.63 -10.15 -5.11
CA THR A 100 3.77 -11.62 -5.17
C THR A 100 5.22 -12.05 -4.87
N HIS A 101 6.19 -11.33 -5.45
CA HIS A 101 7.61 -11.56 -5.20
C HIS A 101 7.99 -11.32 -3.72
N THR A 102 7.52 -10.22 -3.15
CA THR A 102 7.83 -9.83 -1.78
C THR A 102 7.21 -10.76 -0.73
N LEU A 103 5.99 -11.25 -0.99
CA LEU A 103 5.35 -12.26 -0.14
C LEU A 103 6.07 -13.61 -0.21
N LEU A 104 6.64 -13.97 -1.35
CA LEU A 104 7.47 -15.19 -1.50
C LEU A 104 8.83 -15.03 -0.78
N GLY A 105 9.47 -13.85 -0.90
CA GLY A 105 10.69 -13.54 -0.16
C GLY A 105 10.46 -13.61 1.36
N LEU A 106 9.41 -12.95 1.84
CA LEU A 106 8.99 -12.99 3.24
C LEU A 106 8.64 -14.41 3.70
N HIS A 107 7.96 -15.20 2.87
CA HIS A 107 7.69 -16.61 3.18
C HIS A 107 8.99 -17.40 3.39
N ASN A 108 9.99 -17.22 2.51
CA ASN A 108 11.27 -17.92 2.65
C ASN A 108 12.04 -17.48 3.91
N GLU A 109 12.07 -16.18 4.22
CA GLU A 109 12.65 -15.67 5.45
C GLU A 109 11.95 -16.21 6.70
N LEU A 110 10.62 -16.33 6.66
CA LEU A 110 9.83 -16.84 7.79
C LEU A 110 9.90 -18.35 7.95
N VAL A 111 10.22 -19.10 6.90
CA VAL A 111 10.40 -20.56 6.97
C VAL A 111 11.71 -20.94 7.67
N ASP A 112 12.74 -20.10 7.58
CA ASP A 112 14.05 -20.34 8.23
C ASP A 112 14.10 -19.86 9.70
N VAL A 113 13.13 -19.07 10.15
CA VAL A 113 13.10 -18.53 11.52
C VAL A 113 12.13 -19.35 12.38
N GLU A 114 12.68 -20.13 13.34
CA GLU A 114 11.93 -20.92 14.33
C GLU A 114 11.16 -20.06 15.37
N ASN A 115 10.83 -18.80 15.06
CA ASN A 115 10.09 -17.89 15.95
C ASN A 115 8.74 -17.51 15.36
N ARG A 116 7.71 -17.38 16.21
CA ARG A 116 6.25 -17.41 15.94
C ARG A 116 5.63 -16.22 15.19
N LEU A 117 6.42 -15.35 14.57
CA LEU A 117 5.97 -14.34 13.59
C LEU A 117 5.35 -14.92 12.28
N PRO A 118 5.73 -16.14 11.82
CA PRO A 118 5.17 -16.81 10.66
C PRO A 118 3.68 -17.09 10.76
N LEU A 119 3.06 -17.15 11.93
CA LEU A 119 1.63 -17.50 12.03
C LEU A 119 0.70 -16.38 11.54
N LEU A 120 1.04 -15.12 11.80
CA LEU A 120 0.25 -13.95 11.39
C LEU A 120 0.37 -13.71 9.89
N VAL A 121 1.61 -13.72 9.39
CA VAL A 121 1.91 -13.52 7.98
C VAL A 121 1.53 -14.75 7.16
N SER A 122 1.79 -15.98 7.62
CA SER A 122 1.36 -17.21 6.92
C SER A 122 -0.16 -17.36 6.97
N GLY A 123 -0.84 -16.94 8.05
CA GLY A 123 -2.29 -16.84 8.10
C GLY A 123 -2.84 -15.87 7.06
N TYR A 124 -2.29 -14.65 7.00
CA TYR A 124 -2.64 -13.63 6.01
C TYR A 124 -2.36 -14.09 4.56
N ILE A 125 -1.19 -14.68 4.30
CA ILE A 125 -0.79 -15.20 2.99
C ILE A 125 -1.66 -16.40 2.59
N ALA A 126 -1.88 -17.36 3.49
CA ALA A 126 -2.73 -18.52 3.23
C ALA A 126 -4.19 -18.12 2.99
N GLU A 127 -4.70 -17.09 3.67
CA GLU A 127 -6.05 -16.58 3.49
C GLU A 127 -6.18 -15.75 2.20
N ARG A 128 -5.17 -14.93 1.85
CA ARG A 128 -5.11 -14.22 0.56
C ARG A 128 -4.99 -15.14 -0.64
N ILE A 129 -4.32 -16.29 -0.49
CA ILE A 129 -4.27 -17.36 -1.50
C ILE A 129 -5.63 -18.08 -1.57
N ARG A 130 -6.40 -18.16 -0.48
CA ARG A 130 -7.63 -18.98 -0.41
C ARG A 130 -8.94 -18.24 -0.65
N ALA A 131 -9.16 -17.01 -0.19
CA ALA A 131 -10.47 -16.36 -0.34
C ALA A 131 -10.50 -14.86 -0.07
N GLN A 132 -11.28 -14.16 -0.89
CA GLN A 132 -11.82 -12.82 -0.63
C GLN A 132 -12.70 -12.81 0.63
N LYS A 133 -12.17 -12.38 1.78
CA LYS A 133 -12.85 -11.63 2.86
C LYS A 133 -11.93 -11.52 4.07
N PHE A 134 -11.63 -10.30 4.50
CA PHE A 134 -10.97 -10.03 5.77
C PHE A 134 -12.06 -10.07 6.86
N SER A 135 -11.91 -10.90 7.90
CA SER A 135 -12.90 -10.99 8.99
C SER A 135 -12.51 -10.09 10.16
N LYS A 136 -13.53 -9.51 10.81
CA LYS A 136 -13.38 -8.66 12.00
C LYS A 136 -12.77 -9.40 13.19
N GLU A 137 -12.96 -10.73 13.26
CA GLU A 137 -12.35 -11.54 14.31
C GLU A 137 -10.82 -11.61 14.19
N LEU A 138 -10.28 -11.56 12.97
CA LEU A 138 -8.83 -11.52 12.74
C LEU A 138 -8.25 -10.17 13.17
N GLU A 139 -8.94 -9.06 12.89
CA GLU A 139 -8.55 -7.72 13.35
C GLU A 139 -8.53 -7.63 14.88
N ASP A 140 -9.60 -8.07 15.54
CA ASP A 140 -9.71 -8.01 17.00
C ASP A 140 -8.64 -8.89 17.68
N TRP A 141 -8.35 -10.07 17.13
CA TRP A 141 -7.30 -10.96 17.64
C TRP A 141 -5.89 -10.38 17.45
N ILE A 142 -5.62 -9.75 16.31
CA ILE A 142 -4.35 -9.07 16.04
C ILE A 142 -4.14 -7.93 17.04
N LEU A 143 -5.15 -7.10 17.25
CA LEU A 143 -5.08 -5.95 18.15
C LEU A 143 -4.87 -6.37 19.62
N GLU A 144 -5.53 -7.44 20.07
CA GLU A 144 -5.36 -8.00 21.43
C GLU A 144 -3.92 -8.48 21.69
N LYS A 145 -3.23 -9.00 20.65
CA LYS A 145 -1.87 -9.56 20.79
C LYS A 145 -0.76 -8.53 20.62
N LEU A 146 -1.03 -7.41 19.96
CA LEU A 146 -0.07 -6.31 19.81
C LEU A 146 0.05 -5.45 21.08
N ASP A 147 -1.02 -5.37 21.89
CA ASP A 147 -1.04 -4.60 23.15
C ASP A 147 -0.15 -5.21 24.26
N GLN A 148 0.33 -6.45 24.09
CA GLN A 148 1.16 -7.16 25.07
C GLN A 148 2.68 -6.98 24.89
N ARG A 149 3.12 -6.15 23.94
CA ARG A 149 4.56 -5.93 23.67
C ARG A 149 4.88 -4.47 23.37
N THR A 150 4.72 -3.63 24.37
CA THR A 150 5.70 -2.55 24.58
C THR A 150 6.90 -3.17 25.31
N ASP A 151 8.11 -2.81 24.89
CA ASP A 151 9.39 -3.14 25.54
C ASP A 151 10.11 -4.40 25.01
N ASP A 152 10.62 -4.33 23.78
CA ASP A 152 12.07 -4.61 23.59
C ASP A 152 12.56 -4.09 22.22
N LYS A 153 13.47 -3.10 22.24
CA LYS A 153 14.13 -2.53 21.04
C LYS A 153 15.62 -2.87 21.04
N THR A 154 15.99 -4.15 21.16
CA THR A 154 17.39 -4.58 21.08
C THR A 154 17.59 -5.96 20.43
N ALA A 155 17.09 -6.15 19.21
CA ALA A 155 17.52 -7.28 18.38
C ALA A 155 18.19 -6.76 17.10
N GLU A 156 19.44 -7.16 16.87
CA GLU A 156 20.19 -6.84 15.66
C GLU A 156 19.53 -7.44 14.41
N LYS A 157 19.51 -6.65 13.34
CA LYS A 157 18.89 -6.94 12.04
C LYS A 157 19.69 -8.08 11.36
N PRO A 158 19.10 -9.25 11.06
CA PRO A 158 19.79 -10.26 10.27
C PRO A 158 19.95 -9.75 8.84
N SER A 159 21.18 -9.61 8.36
CA SER A 159 21.46 -9.30 6.95
C SER A 159 21.51 -10.59 6.14
N MET A 160 20.47 -10.88 5.37
CA MET A 160 20.50 -11.90 4.33
C MET A 160 20.40 -11.21 2.96
N PRO A 161 21.17 -11.66 1.94
CA PRO A 161 21.04 -11.12 0.60
C PRO A 161 19.66 -11.50 0.01
N PRO A 162 19.07 -10.65 -0.85
CA PRO A 162 17.79 -10.96 -1.48
C PRO A 162 17.87 -12.30 -2.21
N ALA A 163 16.99 -13.24 -1.86
CA ALA A 163 16.89 -14.48 -2.60
C ALA A 163 16.42 -14.17 -4.03
N GLU A 164 17.29 -14.37 -5.03
CA GLU A 164 16.92 -14.28 -6.44
C GLU A 164 15.92 -15.40 -6.78
N LEU A 165 14.63 -15.07 -6.70
CA LEU A 165 13.55 -15.95 -7.13
C LEU A 165 13.39 -15.84 -8.66
N PRO A 166 13.32 -16.96 -9.39
CA PRO A 166 13.06 -16.94 -10.83
C PRO A 166 11.66 -16.38 -11.10
N ASP A 167 11.54 -15.38 -11.99
CA ASP A 167 10.34 -14.56 -12.18
C ASP A 167 9.44 -15.02 -13.35
N PRO A 168 8.29 -15.67 -13.07
CA PRO A 168 7.17 -15.76 -14.02
C PRO A 168 6.02 -14.78 -13.71
N TYR A 169 6.13 -13.89 -12.71
CA TYR A 169 5.02 -13.07 -12.22
C TYR A 169 5.25 -11.58 -12.45
N THR A 170 4.40 -10.96 -13.27
CA THR A 170 4.41 -9.50 -13.49
C THR A 170 4.46 -8.73 -12.18
N HIS A 171 5.53 -7.95 -11.99
CA HIS A 171 5.70 -7.08 -10.84
C HIS A 171 4.69 -5.93 -10.87
N LEU A 172 4.01 -5.71 -9.75
CA LEU A 172 2.98 -4.68 -9.61
C LEU A 172 3.37 -3.70 -8.51
N TYR A 173 3.09 -2.43 -8.76
CA TYR A 173 3.48 -1.32 -7.91
C TYR A 173 2.25 -0.54 -7.43
N PRO A 174 2.37 0.18 -6.30
CA PRO A 174 1.38 1.17 -5.89
C PRO A 174 1.19 2.22 -7.00
N ALA A 175 -0.04 2.69 -7.18
CA ALA A 175 -0.41 3.52 -8.31
C ALA A 175 0.03 4.98 -8.13
N GLY A 176 0.40 5.62 -9.24
CA GLY A 176 0.52 7.07 -9.30
C GLY A 176 1.68 7.63 -8.48
N LYS A 177 1.51 8.88 -8.04
CA LYS A 177 2.50 9.59 -7.23
C LYS A 177 2.50 9.06 -5.81
N ILE A 178 3.65 8.73 -5.24
CA ILE A 178 3.73 8.22 -3.87
C ILE A 178 4.07 9.33 -2.88
N VAL A 179 3.22 9.52 -1.88
CA VAL A 179 3.50 10.30 -0.68
C VAL A 179 3.82 9.32 0.45
N TYR A 180 5.08 9.28 0.85
CA TYR A 180 5.54 8.45 1.96
C TYR A 180 5.57 9.27 3.24
N LEU A 181 4.80 8.84 4.22
CA LEU A 181 4.77 9.38 5.58
C LEU A 181 5.61 8.47 6.47
N TYR A 182 6.61 8.99 7.16
CA TYR A 182 7.43 8.18 8.07
C TYR A 182 7.61 8.89 9.41
N ARG A 183 7.84 8.09 10.46
CA ARG A 183 8.12 8.60 11.80
C ARG A 183 9.62 8.89 11.93
N ASN A 184 9.98 10.17 11.91
CA ASN A 184 11.35 10.61 12.14
C ASN A 184 11.57 10.91 13.63
N LYS A 185 12.56 10.27 14.26
CA LYS A 185 13.00 10.61 15.61
C LYS A 185 14.11 11.65 15.51
N ALA A 186 13.78 12.91 15.82
CA ALA A 186 14.75 13.99 15.81
C ALA A 186 15.80 13.84 16.93
N GLU A 187 16.89 14.59 16.83
CA GLU A 187 18.01 14.59 17.80
C GLU A 187 17.54 14.94 19.23
N ASP A 188 16.45 15.70 19.36
CA ASP A 188 15.79 16.05 20.62
C ASP A 188 14.99 14.88 21.24
N GLY A 189 14.96 13.72 20.58
CA GLY A 189 14.22 12.53 20.99
C GLY A 189 12.73 12.57 20.63
N VAL A 190 12.23 13.67 20.06
CA VAL A 190 10.82 13.82 19.67
C VAL A 190 10.56 13.11 18.36
N VAL A 191 9.55 12.25 18.33
CA VAL A 191 9.08 11.61 17.10
C VAL A 191 8.12 12.55 16.39
N ARG A 192 8.41 12.85 15.13
CA ARG A 192 7.58 13.67 14.25
C ARG A 192 7.25 12.86 13.01
N THR A 193 6.07 13.08 12.43
CA THR A 193 5.78 12.56 11.11
C THR A 193 6.32 13.52 10.07
N GLU A 194 7.03 12.98 9.08
CA GLU A 194 7.49 13.71 7.90
C GLU A 194 6.87 13.10 6.65
N ALA A 195 6.72 13.92 5.61
CA ALA A 195 6.18 13.49 4.33
C ALA A 195 7.21 13.71 3.22
N VAL A 196 7.43 12.72 2.37
CA VAL A 196 8.33 12.82 1.21
C VAL A 196 7.69 12.18 -0.01
N TYR A 197 8.16 12.57 -1.20
CA TYR A 197 7.82 11.85 -2.42
C TYR A 197 8.75 10.65 -2.61
N ALA A 198 8.18 9.49 -2.89
CA ALA A 198 8.93 8.25 -3.13
C ALA A 198 8.67 7.72 -4.56
N ASN A 199 9.61 6.93 -5.07
CA ASN A 199 9.39 6.17 -6.30
C ASN A 199 8.46 4.98 -6.05
N ASN A 200 7.70 4.58 -7.07
CA ASN A 200 6.82 3.41 -6.98
C ASN A 200 7.59 2.12 -6.62
N THR A 201 8.86 2.03 -6.99
CA THR A 201 9.76 0.90 -6.72
C THR A 201 10.31 0.86 -5.30
N PHE A 202 10.16 1.93 -4.50
CA PHE A 202 10.69 1.99 -3.13
C PHE A 202 10.05 0.96 -2.20
N PHE A 203 8.82 0.53 -2.50
CA PHE A 203 8.04 -0.41 -1.70
C PHE A 203 8.08 -1.84 -2.28
N ASP A 204 9.20 -2.27 -2.85
CA ASP A 204 9.34 -3.59 -3.46
C ASP A 204 9.72 -4.71 -2.48
N HIS A 205 10.08 -4.36 -1.25
CA HIS A 205 10.47 -5.28 -0.18
C HIS A 205 9.67 -5.03 1.11
N ILE A 206 9.41 -6.09 1.88
CA ILE A 206 8.78 -6.00 3.20
C ILE A 206 9.90 -5.92 4.24
N GLU A 207 9.96 -4.81 4.96
CA GLU A 207 10.77 -4.73 6.17
C GLU A 207 9.95 -5.26 7.35
N VAL A 208 10.46 -6.30 8.01
CA VAL A 208 9.77 -6.91 9.14
C VAL A 208 9.84 -5.98 10.36
N SER A 209 8.73 -5.32 10.66
CA SER A 209 8.55 -4.43 11.81
C SER A 209 7.38 -4.85 12.71
N PRO A 210 7.48 -4.72 14.04
CA PRO A 210 6.36 -4.95 14.96
C PRO A 210 5.14 -4.08 14.68
N SER A 211 5.33 -2.90 14.08
CA SER A 211 4.25 -1.96 13.80
C SER A 211 3.64 -2.13 12.41
N MET A 212 4.14 -3.04 11.57
CA MET A 212 3.71 -3.13 10.15
C MET A 212 2.19 -3.28 9.99
N VAL A 213 1.54 -3.98 10.95
CA VAL A 213 0.10 -4.22 10.94
C VAL A 213 -0.67 -3.05 11.55
N THR A 214 -0.16 -2.42 12.60
CA THR A 214 -0.78 -1.21 13.17
C THR A 214 -0.67 -0.03 12.22
N ASP A 215 0.45 0.12 11.54
CA ASP A 215 0.74 1.19 10.58
C ASP A 215 -0.18 1.09 9.35
N HIS A 216 -0.73 -0.10 9.08
CA HIS A 216 -1.76 -0.27 8.06
C HIS A 216 -3.11 0.40 8.40
N LEU A 217 -3.42 0.62 9.68
CA LEU A 217 -4.73 1.14 10.08
C LEU A 217 -4.90 2.60 9.65
N LEU A 218 -6.05 2.92 9.06
CA LEU A 218 -6.36 4.27 8.54
C LEU A 218 -6.21 5.38 9.59
N ALA A 219 -6.44 5.07 10.88
CA ALA A 219 -6.25 6.04 11.96
C ALA A 219 -4.82 6.61 12.00
N PHE A 220 -3.80 5.80 11.75
CA PHE A 220 -2.40 6.26 11.74
C PHE A 220 -2.06 7.06 10.48
N TYR A 221 -2.66 6.73 9.34
CA TYR A 221 -2.58 7.56 8.13
C TYR A 221 -3.13 8.97 8.38
N ILE A 222 -4.31 9.06 9.00
CA ILE A 222 -4.96 10.35 9.32
C ILE A 222 -4.12 11.13 10.33
N ALA A 223 -3.67 10.48 11.40
CA ALA A 223 -2.83 11.10 12.42
C ALA A 223 -1.49 11.58 11.85
N GLY A 224 -0.86 10.78 10.99
CA GLY A 224 0.37 11.10 10.28
C GLY A 224 0.20 12.31 9.37
N LEU A 225 -0.85 12.35 8.57
CA LEU A 225 -1.16 13.52 7.73
C LEU A 225 -1.45 14.79 8.55
N GLY A 226 -2.16 14.65 9.66
CA GLY A 226 -2.50 15.78 10.54
C GLY A 226 -1.29 16.36 11.29
N SER A 227 -0.23 15.57 11.45
CA SER A 227 1.00 15.96 12.17
C SER A 227 2.20 16.22 11.26
N ALA A 228 2.11 15.88 9.97
CA ALA A 228 3.22 16.02 9.04
C ALA A 228 3.58 17.50 8.77
N SER A 229 4.83 17.88 9.05
CA SER A 229 5.40 19.14 8.57
C SER A 229 5.75 19.02 7.08
N SER A 230 5.46 20.07 6.29
CA SER A 230 5.51 20.13 4.82
C SER A 230 6.65 19.33 4.15
N GLY A 231 6.31 18.62 3.07
CA GLY A 231 7.19 17.64 2.46
C GLY A 231 8.37 18.22 1.67
N LYS A 232 9.57 17.74 1.99
CA LYS A 232 10.77 17.90 1.17
C LYS A 232 10.85 16.72 0.18
N PRO A 233 11.52 16.84 -0.98
CA PRO A 233 11.90 15.67 -1.76
C PRO A 233 12.68 14.70 -0.87
N TYR A 234 12.43 13.39 -0.97
CA TYR A 234 13.25 12.40 -0.27
C TYR A 234 14.69 12.54 -0.78
N SER A 235 15.59 13.02 0.07
CA SER A 235 17.02 12.91 -0.13
C SER A 235 17.46 11.70 0.69
N GLU A 236 17.84 10.61 0.03
CA GLU A 236 18.45 9.46 0.70
C GLU A 236 19.58 9.91 1.64
N PRO A 237 19.64 9.31 2.83
CA PRO A 237 20.83 8.54 3.12
C PRO A 237 20.49 7.14 3.67
N TRP A 238 21.49 6.26 3.56
CA TRP A 238 21.66 4.90 4.11
C TRP A 238 21.40 3.76 3.12
#